data_AF-A0A2D8IPE1-F1
#
_entry.id   AF-A0A2D8IPE1-F1
#
_cell.length_a   1.000
_cell.length_b   1.000
_cell.length_c   1.000
_cell.angle_alpha   90.00
_cell.angle_beta   90.00
_cell.angle_gamma   90.00
#
_symmetry.space_group_name_H-M   'P 1'
#
loop_
_entity.id
_entity.type
_entity.pdbx_description
1 polymer ?
#
loop_
_entity_poly.entity_id
_entity_poly.type
_entity_poly.pdbx_seq_one_letter_code
_entity_poly.pdbx_strand_id
1 'polypeptide(L)'
;MQQQEIIASLPAHLRPFVAVQDPARYTPRDHAVWRFILRHLVASLRTTAHPVYLEGLQRTGISLDHVPSIEEMNDCLARLGWRAVVVDGFIPPAIFMEFQALRILVIAVDMRSVEHLFYTPAPDIVHESAGHAPFIVDIDYAEFLQRFGEVGMKAVASRHDEAQYEAVRRLSRLKEDPRTRPEDISEAEATLQELARSEEAPSEAALLTRLHWWTVEYGLVGELDDYRIFGAGLLSSLGESRHCLDDSRVRKLPLTVDAVRYPYDITTEQPQLFVTRSCRHLSQVLEEFAASMCFQRGGAESLRKAIAAGTVCTAGYDSGVQVSGRFVEVCCDAVGNATYLRTDGPTQLAFRDSELYGHGIEAHAGGFGAPVGRLKDFSRCLSEYSVDELKAHDIRLDEQVSLEFLSGITVRGCLRHILRQEHRNLVLSFEDCTVTDLDGRTLFQPEWGRYDMAVGAAIDSVWGGTADRERYQLYRDATPEPSYTPSGDTALQALYRQVDALARGESDVDREDLARELASWPEEWLLRAELLRCEDPASAALRRQARAELEALGQRHPALLEPVTLALEAADTAG
;
A
#
# COMPACT_ATOMS: atom_id res chain seq x y z
N MET A 1 -11.34 3.39 20.50
CA MET A 1 -10.12 4.21 20.70
C MET A 1 -10.30 5.45 19.85
N GLN A 2 -9.98 6.64 20.37
CA GLN A 2 -10.19 7.86 19.57
C GLN A 2 -9.18 7.93 18.43
N GLN A 3 -9.62 8.45 17.26
CA GLN A 3 -8.76 8.60 16.08
C GLN A 3 -7.45 9.33 16.40
N GLN A 4 -7.54 10.41 17.19
CA GLN A 4 -6.39 11.24 17.55
C GLN A 4 -5.33 10.48 18.37
N GLU A 5 -5.75 9.56 19.23
CA GLU A 5 -4.84 8.74 20.04
C GLU A 5 -4.06 7.77 19.15
N ILE A 6 -4.74 7.18 18.16
CA ILE A 6 -4.11 6.28 17.18
C ILE A 6 -3.12 7.06 16.33
N ILE A 7 -3.51 8.20 15.77
CA ILE A 7 -2.63 9.06 14.96
C ILE A 7 -1.40 9.50 15.76
N ALA A 8 -1.57 9.91 17.02
CA ALA A 8 -0.45 10.30 17.89
C ALA A 8 0.50 9.13 18.20
N SER A 9 0.01 7.89 18.19
CA SER A 9 0.82 6.68 18.40
C SER A 9 1.64 6.25 17.19
N LEU A 10 1.37 6.81 16.00
CA LEU A 10 2.10 6.47 14.78
C LEU A 10 3.53 7.00 14.82
N PRO A 11 4.49 6.32 14.17
CA PRO A 11 5.79 6.89 13.82
C PRO A 11 5.65 8.28 13.18
N ALA A 12 6.57 9.18 13.50
CA ALA A 12 6.44 10.59 13.13
C ALA A 12 6.30 10.81 11.61
N HIS A 13 7.02 10.02 10.81
CA HIS A 13 7.00 10.09 9.35
C HIS A 13 5.72 9.55 8.70
N LEU A 14 4.88 8.80 9.42
CA LEU A 14 3.59 8.31 8.90
C LEU A 14 2.42 9.25 9.16
N ARG A 15 2.52 10.11 10.18
CA ARG A 15 1.45 11.05 10.58
C ARG A 15 1.01 12.01 9.48
N PRO A 16 1.89 12.50 8.58
CA PRO A 16 1.46 13.40 7.50
C PRO A 16 0.55 12.73 6.45
N PHE A 17 0.44 11.40 6.44
CA PHE A 17 -0.35 10.67 5.46
C PHE A 17 -1.74 10.29 5.95
N VAL A 18 -2.07 10.56 7.22
CA VAL A 18 -3.37 10.20 7.80
C VAL A 18 -4.23 11.44 8.04
N ALA A 19 -5.54 11.27 7.87
CA ALA A 19 -6.55 12.29 8.15
C ALA A 19 -7.39 11.90 9.39
N VAL A 20 -8.32 12.77 9.76
CA VAL A 20 -9.37 12.48 10.74
C VAL A 20 -10.69 12.37 9.99
N GLN A 21 -11.41 11.27 10.17
CA GLN A 21 -12.73 11.09 9.59
C GLN A 21 -13.70 12.08 10.25
N ASP A 22 -14.32 12.94 9.44
CA ASP A 22 -15.43 13.78 9.85
C ASP A 22 -16.76 13.09 9.48
N PRO A 23 -17.56 12.62 10.46
CA PRO A 23 -18.85 12.01 10.18
C PRO A 23 -19.82 12.95 9.44
N ALA A 24 -19.66 14.27 9.57
CA ALA A 24 -20.51 15.24 8.88
C ALA A 24 -20.25 15.30 7.36
N ARG A 25 -19.16 14.67 6.87
CA ARG A 25 -18.86 14.53 5.43
C ARG A 25 -19.90 13.66 4.71
N TYR A 26 -20.49 12.67 5.39
CA TYR A 26 -21.43 11.74 4.79
C TYR A 26 -22.86 12.26 4.87
N THR A 27 -23.46 12.50 3.71
CA THR A 27 -24.84 12.95 3.60
C THR A 27 -25.82 11.79 3.83
N PRO A 28 -27.10 12.06 4.15
CA PRO A 28 -28.14 11.03 4.18
C PRO A 28 -28.22 10.20 2.89
N ARG A 29 -27.97 10.80 1.73
CA ARG A 29 -27.86 10.09 0.44
C ARG A 29 -26.66 9.14 0.43
N ASP A 30 -25.50 9.53 0.94
CA ASP A 30 -24.31 8.67 1.01
C ASP A 30 -24.55 7.45 1.90
N HIS A 31 -25.24 7.64 3.04
CA HIS A 31 -25.68 6.51 3.85
C HIS A 31 -26.66 5.59 3.10
N ALA A 32 -27.57 6.14 2.28
CA ALA A 32 -28.45 5.33 1.44
C ALA A 32 -27.68 4.55 0.36
N VAL A 33 -26.68 5.16 -0.28
CA VAL A 33 -25.78 4.51 -1.25
C VAL A 33 -25.05 3.36 -0.56
N TRP A 34 -24.44 3.60 0.61
CA TRP A 34 -23.79 2.57 1.41
C TRP A 34 -24.72 1.40 1.70
N ARG A 35 -25.91 1.69 2.25
CA ARG A 35 -26.90 0.68 2.59
C ARG A 35 -27.30 -0.16 1.40
N PHE A 36 -27.56 0.49 0.28
CA PHE A 36 -27.93 -0.18 -0.95
C PHE A 36 -26.82 -1.13 -1.37
N ILE A 37 -25.57 -0.68 -1.46
CA ILE A 37 -24.44 -1.53 -1.85
C ILE A 37 -24.29 -2.72 -0.90
N LEU A 38 -24.16 -2.46 0.40
CA LEU A 38 -23.82 -3.49 1.39
C LEU A 38 -24.90 -4.57 1.53
N ARG A 39 -26.18 -4.19 1.53
CA ARG A 39 -27.28 -5.16 1.63
C ARG A 39 -27.33 -6.09 0.41
N HIS A 40 -27.15 -5.56 -0.79
CA HIS A 40 -27.15 -6.37 -2.01
C HIS A 40 -25.87 -7.21 -2.14
N LEU A 41 -24.70 -6.66 -1.76
CA LEU A 41 -23.45 -7.41 -1.72
C LEU A 41 -23.57 -8.60 -0.77
N VAL A 42 -23.99 -8.37 0.47
CA VAL A 42 -24.14 -9.44 1.48
C VAL A 42 -25.14 -10.50 1.04
N ALA A 43 -26.26 -10.10 0.44
CA ALA A 43 -27.24 -11.05 -0.10
C ALA A 43 -26.64 -11.92 -1.23
N SER A 44 -25.92 -11.30 -2.16
CA SER A 44 -25.28 -11.98 -3.29
C SER A 44 -24.12 -12.89 -2.85
N LEU A 45 -23.30 -12.42 -1.91
CA LEU A 45 -22.08 -13.08 -1.45
C LEU A 45 -22.34 -14.20 -0.44
N ARG A 46 -23.55 -14.29 0.14
CA ARG A 46 -23.89 -15.25 1.20
C ARG A 46 -23.54 -16.70 0.87
N THR A 47 -23.60 -17.07 -0.40
CA THR A 47 -23.36 -18.44 -0.87
C THR A 47 -22.08 -18.58 -1.69
N THR A 48 -21.34 -17.50 -1.96
CA THR A 48 -20.20 -17.49 -2.90
C THR A 48 -18.90 -16.99 -2.26
N ALA A 49 -19.00 -16.06 -1.30
CA ALA A 49 -17.86 -15.64 -0.48
C ALA A 49 -17.48 -16.71 0.55
N HIS A 50 -16.23 -16.65 1.00
CA HIS A 50 -15.76 -17.50 2.07
C HIS A 50 -16.53 -17.17 3.37
N PRO A 51 -16.95 -18.18 4.18
CA PRO A 51 -17.84 -17.95 5.34
C PRO A 51 -17.33 -16.91 6.35
N VAL A 52 -16.01 -16.77 6.48
CA VAL A 52 -15.35 -15.76 7.31
C VAL A 52 -15.80 -14.34 6.97
N TYR A 53 -16.14 -14.06 5.72
CA TYR A 53 -16.52 -12.72 5.27
C TYR A 53 -17.70 -12.14 6.06
N LEU A 54 -18.78 -12.91 6.23
CA LEU A 54 -19.99 -12.44 6.90
C LEU A 54 -19.79 -12.24 8.41
N GLU A 55 -19.05 -13.15 9.04
CA GLU A 55 -18.63 -12.99 10.44
C GLU A 55 -17.71 -11.77 10.59
N GLY A 56 -16.82 -11.60 9.61
CA GLY A 56 -15.85 -10.53 9.47
C GLY A 56 -16.49 -9.16 9.54
N LEU A 57 -17.50 -8.90 8.71
CA LEU A 57 -18.23 -7.63 8.67
C LEU A 57 -18.68 -7.19 10.08
N GLN A 58 -19.29 -8.10 10.84
CA GLN A 58 -19.75 -7.80 12.20
C GLN A 58 -18.59 -7.58 13.17
N ARG A 59 -17.56 -8.43 13.09
CA ARG A 59 -16.41 -8.40 13.99
C ARG A 59 -15.44 -7.26 13.73
N THR A 60 -15.53 -6.57 12.60
CA THR A 60 -14.73 -5.38 12.28
C THR A 60 -15.53 -4.08 12.32
N GLY A 61 -16.76 -4.10 12.83
CA GLY A 61 -17.57 -2.89 13.02
C GLY A 61 -18.23 -2.38 11.74
N ILE A 62 -18.43 -3.24 10.75
CA ILE A 62 -19.06 -2.86 9.48
C ILE A 62 -20.57 -3.05 9.57
N SER A 63 -21.27 -1.93 9.63
CA SER A 63 -22.73 -1.88 9.59
C SER A 63 -23.25 -2.00 8.15
N LEU A 64 -24.38 -2.68 7.97
CA LEU A 64 -25.10 -2.69 6.70
C LEU A 64 -25.99 -1.45 6.52
N ASP A 65 -26.18 -0.63 7.57
CA ASP A 65 -27.17 0.44 7.62
C ASP A 65 -26.58 1.87 7.54
N HIS A 66 -25.28 2.02 7.69
CA HIS A 66 -24.61 3.32 7.62
C HIS A 66 -23.13 3.16 7.33
N VAL A 67 -22.55 4.15 6.66
CA VAL A 67 -21.10 4.32 6.52
C VAL A 67 -20.43 4.18 7.91
N PRO A 68 -19.39 3.33 8.05
CA PRO A 68 -18.84 2.98 9.34
C PRO A 68 -18.08 4.15 9.97
N SER A 69 -18.21 4.26 11.29
CA SER A 69 -17.34 5.12 12.09
C SER A 69 -15.99 4.45 12.32
N ILE A 70 -14.91 5.17 12.06
CA ILE A 70 -13.54 4.66 12.28
C ILE A 70 -13.27 4.39 13.76
N GLU A 71 -13.96 5.08 14.67
CA GLU A 71 -13.85 4.81 16.10
C GLU A 71 -14.47 3.45 16.46
N GLU A 72 -15.64 3.14 15.90
CA GLU A 72 -16.32 1.85 16.09
C GLU A 72 -15.52 0.70 15.45
N MET A 73 -14.99 0.92 14.24
CA MET A 73 -14.08 -0.02 13.59
C MET A 73 -12.86 -0.28 14.47
N ASN A 74 -12.24 0.77 15.04
CA ASN A 74 -11.08 0.62 15.92
C ASN A 74 -11.40 -0.11 17.23
N ASP A 75 -12.58 0.10 17.82
CA ASP A 75 -13.02 -0.66 19.00
C ASP A 75 -13.14 -2.17 18.71
N CYS A 76 -13.51 -2.52 17.50
CA CYS A 76 -13.60 -3.89 17.02
C CYS A 76 -12.23 -4.47 16.66
N LEU A 77 -11.47 -3.78 15.81
CA LEU A 77 -10.14 -4.18 15.32
C LEU A 77 -9.11 -4.30 16.45
N ALA A 78 -9.19 -3.47 17.50
CA ALA A 78 -8.28 -3.55 18.65
C ALA A 78 -8.33 -4.93 19.31
N ARG A 79 -9.47 -5.62 19.29
CA ARG A 79 -9.63 -6.98 19.83
C ARG A 79 -8.92 -8.04 18.98
N LEU A 80 -8.62 -7.71 17.74
CA LEU A 80 -7.88 -8.53 16.77
C LEU A 80 -6.39 -8.16 16.72
N GLY A 81 -5.96 -7.14 17.47
CA GLY A 81 -4.60 -6.61 17.40
C GLY A 81 -4.33 -5.73 16.17
N TRP A 82 -5.40 -5.22 15.55
CA TRP A 82 -5.36 -4.32 14.40
C TRP A 82 -5.93 -2.94 14.74
N ARG A 83 -5.64 -1.95 13.91
CA ARG A 83 -6.19 -0.59 13.99
C ARG A 83 -6.54 -0.11 12.58
N ALA A 84 -7.37 0.91 12.47
CA ALA A 84 -7.68 1.61 11.24
C ALA A 84 -7.31 3.08 11.35
N VAL A 85 -6.76 3.63 10.27
CA VAL A 85 -6.57 5.06 10.06
C VAL A 85 -7.24 5.43 8.75
N VAL A 86 -7.61 6.71 8.62
CA VAL A 86 -8.14 7.20 7.34
C VAL A 86 -7.12 8.00 6.56
N VAL A 87 -7.27 7.99 5.25
CA VAL A 87 -6.47 8.78 4.31
C VAL A 87 -7.40 9.56 3.39
N ASP A 88 -6.95 10.74 2.98
CA ASP A 88 -7.64 11.62 2.05
C ASP A 88 -6.81 11.63 0.75
N GLY A 89 -7.23 10.80 -0.21
CA GLY A 89 -6.52 10.57 -1.47
C GLY A 89 -5.42 9.50 -1.43
N PHE A 90 -4.52 9.56 -2.41
CA PHE A 90 -3.49 8.55 -2.65
C PHE A 90 -2.26 8.72 -1.73
N ILE A 91 -1.84 7.61 -1.12
CA ILE A 91 -0.58 7.52 -0.37
C ILE A 91 0.48 6.73 -1.14
N PRO A 92 1.79 7.04 -0.96
CA PRO A 92 2.85 6.29 -1.62
C PRO A 92 2.80 4.79 -1.28
N PRO A 93 3.05 3.88 -2.23
CA PRO A 93 2.95 2.44 -1.98
C PRO A 93 3.79 1.94 -0.79
N ALA A 94 5.00 2.47 -0.61
CA ALA A 94 5.84 2.09 0.54
C ALA A 94 5.23 2.52 1.88
N ILE A 95 4.54 3.66 1.93
CA ILE A 95 3.83 4.14 3.12
C ILE A 95 2.62 3.23 3.41
N PHE A 96 1.86 2.85 2.37
CA PHE A 96 0.77 1.88 2.51
C PHE A 96 1.26 0.53 3.07
N MET A 97 2.38 0.01 2.55
CA MET A 97 2.98 -1.24 3.03
C MET A 97 3.46 -1.14 4.48
N GLU A 98 3.99 0.01 4.90
CA GLU A 98 4.39 0.24 6.29
C GLU A 98 3.20 0.25 7.25
N PHE A 99 2.06 0.82 6.86
CA PHE A 99 0.83 0.71 7.66
C PHE A 99 0.42 -0.76 7.86
N GLN A 100 0.44 -1.57 6.80
CA GLN A 100 0.11 -2.99 6.91
C GLN A 100 1.08 -3.76 7.81
N ALA A 101 2.39 -3.48 7.71
CA ALA A 101 3.41 -4.08 8.59
C ALA A 101 3.16 -3.77 10.09
N LEU A 102 2.56 -2.61 10.36
CA LEU A 102 2.19 -2.15 11.70
C LEU A 102 0.77 -2.58 12.13
N ARG A 103 0.12 -3.46 11.36
CA ARG A 103 -1.28 -3.91 11.56
C ARG A 103 -2.28 -2.75 11.56
N ILE A 104 -2.08 -1.82 10.64
CA ILE A 104 -2.93 -0.66 10.44
C ILE A 104 -3.59 -0.78 9.07
N LEU A 105 -4.91 -0.91 9.08
CA LEU A 105 -5.75 -0.84 7.89
C LEU A 105 -5.91 0.63 7.48
N VAL A 106 -5.66 0.90 6.21
CA VAL A 106 -5.76 2.25 5.61
C VAL A 106 -7.12 2.35 4.94
N ILE A 107 -7.95 3.31 5.36
CA ILE A 107 -9.31 3.50 4.84
C ILE A 107 -9.41 4.83 4.10
N ALA A 108 -9.78 4.79 2.81
CA ALA A 108 -10.14 6.00 2.08
C ALA A 108 -11.43 6.62 2.67
N VAL A 109 -11.44 7.93 2.87
CA VAL A 109 -12.62 8.64 3.42
C VAL A 109 -13.74 8.84 2.41
N ASP A 110 -13.44 8.80 1.12
CA ASP A 110 -14.40 9.09 0.06
C ASP A 110 -15.47 8.03 -0.06
N MET A 111 -16.68 8.45 -0.43
CA MET A 111 -17.80 7.58 -0.74
C MET A 111 -18.07 7.69 -2.24
N ARG A 112 -18.16 6.56 -2.96
CA ARG A 112 -18.57 6.57 -4.37
C ARG A 112 -19.97 7.19 -4.54
N SER A 113 -20.19 7.81 -5.69
CA SER A 113 -21.49 8.43 -6.01
C SER A 113 -22.55 7.39 -6.41
N VAL A 114 -23.83 7.79 -6.39
CA VAL A 114 -24.95 6.93 -6.80
C VAL A 114 -24.87 6.51 -8.27
N GLU A 115 -24.22 7.31 -9.11
CA GLU A 115 -24.01 7.02 -10.54
C GLU A 115 -22.94 5.92 -10.75
N HIS A 116 -22.08 5.69 -9.77
CA HIS A 116 -20.95 4.74 -9.83
C HIS A 116 -21.11 3.57 -8.82
N LEU A 117 -22.34 3.18 -8.48
CA LEU A 117 -22.64 2.14 -7.49
C LEU A 117 -21.92 0.81 -7.74
N PHE A 118 -21.95 0.34 -8.99
CA PHE A 118 -21.50 -1.00 -9.37
C PHE A 118 -20.00 -1.11 -9.55
N TYR A 119 -19.31 0.01 -9.78
CA TYR A 119 -17.87 0.04 -10.04
C TYR A 119 -17.32 1.45 -9.83
N THR A 120 -16.19 1.54 -9.13
CA THR A 120 -15.36 2.74 -9.02
C THR A 120 -13.91 2.36 -9.32
N PRO A 121 -13.19 3.13 -10.16
CA PRO A 121 -11.77 2.89 -10.43
C PRO A 121 -10.84 3.32 -9.28
N ALA A 122 -11.33 4.16 -8.36
CA ALA A 122 -10.59 4.62 -7.19
C ALA A 122 -11.12 3.94 -5.91
N PRO A 123 -10.24 3.52 -4.98
CA PRO A 123 -10.65 2.94 -3.72
C PRO A 123 -11.41 3.97 -2.88
N ASP A 124 -12.56 3.54 -2.35
CA ASP A 124 -13.45 4.33 -1.51
C ASP A 124 -13.70 3.62 -0.18
N ILE A 125 -14.43 4.25 0.75
CA ILE A 125 -14.71 3.68 2.06
C ILE A 125 -15.42 2.33 1.99
N VAL A 126 -16.24 2.10 0.94
CA VAL A 126 -16.88 0.80 0.70
C VAL A 126 -15.84 -0.27 0.39
N HIS A 127 -14.93 -0.01 -0.55
CA HIS A 127 -13.88 -0.95 -0.92
C HIS A 127 -13.00 -1.31 0.29
N GLU A 128 -12.49 -0.30 0.99
CA GLU A 128 -11.55 -0.52 2.09
C GLU A 128 -12.22 -1.17 3.31
N SER A 129 -13.41 -0.71 3.67
CA SER A 129 -14.07 -1.19 4.89
C SER A 129 -14.82 -2.50 4.67
N ALA A 130 -15.52 -2.66 3.54
CA ALA A 130 -16.32 -3.86 3.28
C ALA A 130 -15.59 -4.93 2.46
N GLY A 131 -14.50 -4.59 1.77
CA GLY A 131 -13.65 -5.53 1.04
C GLY A 131 -12.54 -6.09 1.92
N HIS A 132 -11.67 -5.22 2.44
CA HIS A 132 -10.45 -5.65 3.15
C HIS A 132 -10.67 -6.00 4.61
N ALA A 133 -11.38 -5.16 5.37
CA ALA A 133 -11.50 -5.33 6.83
C ALA A 133 -12.07 -6.69 7.26
N PRO A 134 -13.12 -7.26 6.64
CA PRO A 134 -13.78 -8.45 7.16
C PRO A 134 -12.86 -9.67 7.26
N PHE A 135 -11.91 -9.82 6.35
CA PHE A 135 -11.05 -11.02 6.32
C PHE A 135 -9.94 -11.00 7.38
N ILE A 136 -9.67 -9.84 8.00
CA ILE A 136 -8.67 -9.69 9.09
C ILE A 136 -9.02 -10.54 10.32
N VAL A 137 -10.27 -10.98 10.46
CA VAL A 137 -10.68 -11.85 11.58
C VAL A 137 -10.08 -13.26 11.50
N ASP A 138 -9.62 -13.67 10.32
CA ASP A 138 -8.86 -14.91 10.11
C ASP A 138 -7.38 -14.67 10.46
N ILE A 139 -6.87 -15.45 11.41
CA ILE A 139 -5.52 -15.24 11.97
C ILE A 139 -4.44 -15.47 10.91
N ASP A 140 -4.56 -16.52 10.11
CA ASP A 140 -3.58 -16.84 9.06
C ASP A 140 -3.57 -15.73 7.99
N TYR A 141 -4.73 -15.17 7.64
CA TYR A 141 -4.82 -14.03 6.71
C TYR A 141 -4.24 -12.73 7.30
N ALA A 142 -4.55 -12.42 8.56
CA ALA A 142 -4.00 -11.26 9.24
C ALA A 142 -2.46 -11.32 9.33
N GLU A 143 -1.90 -12.48 9.66
CA GLU A 143 -0.45 -12.69 9.65
C GLU A 143 0.15 -12.55 8.25
N PHE A 144 -0.52 -13.11 7.23
CA PHE A 144 -0.15 -12.92 5.83
C PHE A 144 -0.11 -11.44 5.45
N LEU A 145 -1.16 -10.66 5.76
CA LEU A 145 -1.25 -9.25 5.38
C LEU A 145 -0.18 -8.40 6.07
N GLN A 146 0.08 -8.63 7.37
CA GLN A 146 1.17 -7.99 8.08
C GLN A 146 2.51 -8.31 7.41
N ARG A 147 2.76 -9.59 7.14
CA ARG A 147 4.00 -10.06 6.52
C ARG A 147 4.17 -9.50 5.10
N PHE A 148 3.08 -9.36 4.36
CA PHE A 148 3.07 -8.72 3.05
C PHE A 148 3.56 -7.27 3.14
N GLY A 149 3.08 -6.52 4.13
CA GLY A 149 3.57 -5.16 4.41
C GLY A 149 5.07 -5.13 4.74
N GLU A 150 5.56 -6.04 5.58
CA GLU A 150 6.99 -6.14 5.92
C GLU A 150 7.87 -6.40 4.70
N VAL A 151 7.45 -7.31 3.81
CA VAL A 151 8.14 -7.61 2.55
C VAL A 151 8.04 -6.43 1.59
N GLY A 152 6.86 -5.79 1.50
CA GLY A 152 6.61 -4.64 0.65
C GLY A 152 7.45 -3.42 0.99
N MET A 153 7.69 -3.17 2.28
CA MET A 153 8.63 -2.13 2.73
C MET A 153 10.08 -2.37 2.29
N LYS A 154 10.44 -3.61 1.95
CA LYS A 154 11.80 -3.98 1.55
C LYS A 154 11.95 -4.14 0.03
N ALA A 155 10.85 -4.12 -0.72
CA ALA A 155 10.88 -4.27 -2.17
C ALA A 155 11.60 -3.09 -2.84
N VAL A 156 12.51 -3.39 -3.76
CA VAL A 156 13.18 -2.36 -4.57
C VAL A 156 12.20 -1.86 -5.64
N ALA A 157 11.79 -0.60 -5.51
CA ALA A 157 11.02 0.15 -6.51
C ALA A 157 11.97 0.89 -7.45
N SER A 158 11.61 0.98 -8.73
CA SER A 158 12.33 1.71 -9.77
C SER A 158 11.78 3.12 -9.96
N ARG A 159 12.54 3.97 -10.65
CA ARG A 159 12.06 5.28 -11.11
C ARG A 159 10.83 5.18 -12.01
N HIS A 160 10.71 4.07 -12.76
CA HIS A 160 9.54 3.81 -13.57
C HIS A 160 8.29 3.66 -12.70
N ASP A 161 8.39 2.91 -11.61
CA ASP A 161 7.28 2.72 -10.66
C ASP A 161 6.88 4.05 -9.99
N GLU A 162 7.86 4.86 -9.57
CA GLU A 162 7.60 6.19 -9.00
C GLU A 162 6.90 7.13 -10.01
N ALA A 163 7.33 7.09 -11.27
CA ALA A 163 6.71 7.87 -12.34
C ALA A 163 5.28 7.41 -12.65
N GLN A 164 5.04 6.10 -12.69
CA GLN A 164 3.69 5.53 -12.86
C GLN A 164 2.77 5.95 -11.71
N TYR A 165 3.22 5.84 -10.47
CA TYR A 165 2.46 6.27 -9.30
C TYR A 165 2.09 7.76 -9.38
N GLU A 166 3.04 8.65 -9.66
CA GLU A 166 2.74 10.08 -9.73
C GLU A 166 1.85 10.43 -10.93
N ALA A 167 1.95 9.70 -12.05
CA ALA A 167 1.04 9.86 -13.19
C ALA A 167 -0.40 9.48 -12.84
N VAL A 168 -0.61 8.34 -12.16
CA VAL A 168 -1.94 7.92 -11.67
C VAL A 168 -2.50 8.93 -10.68
N ARG A 169 -1.68 9.35 -9.70
CA ARG A 169 -2.06 10.34 -8.69
C ARG A 169 -2.43 11.68 -9.32
N ARG A 170 -1.66 12.17 -10.30
CA ARG A 170 -1.96 13.39 -11.05
C ARG A 170 -3.29 13.24 -11.80
N LEU A 171 -3.51 12.11 -12.47
CA LEU A 171 -4.72 11.87 -13.24
C LEU A 171 -5.98 11.85 -12.34
N SER A 172 -5.92 11.19 -11.17
CA SER A 172 -7.07 11.16 -10.25
C SER A 172 -7.45 12.56 -9.81
N ARG A 173 -6.48 13.36 -9.33
CA ARG A 173 -6.71 14.75 -8.91
C ARG A 173 -7.35 15.60 -10.01
N LEU A 174 -6.86 15.45 -11.24
CA LEU A 174 -7.38 16.19 -12.40
C LEU A 174 -8.83 15.78 -12.73
N LYS A 175 -9.16 14.49 -12.65
CA LYS A 175 -10.52 13.99 -12.90
C LYS A 175 -11.52 14.39 -11.82
N GLU A 176 -11.06 14.61 -10.60
CA GLU A 176 -11.90 14.95 -9.45
C GLU A 176 -12.16 16.46 -9.30
N ASP A 177 -11.27 17.33 -9.79
CA ASP A 177 -11.50 18.79 -9.74
C ASP A 177 -12.44 19.23 -10.89
N PRO A 178 -13.67 19.72 -10.60
CA PRO A 178 -14.63 20.15 -11.62
C PRO A 178 -14.17 21.36 -12.45
N ARG A 179 -13.09 22.05 -12.02
CA ARG A 179 -12.49 23.19 -12.71
C ARG A 179 -11.40 22.78 -13.68
N THR A 180 -11.00 21.50 -13.68
CA THR A 180 -9.96 20.99 -14.58
C THR A 180 -10.42 21.08 -16.03
N ARG A 181 -9.52 21.50 -16.92
CA ARG A 181 -9.81 21.57 -18.35
C ARG A 181 -9.66 20.18 -18.98
N PRO A 182 -10.51 19.79 -19.94
CA PRO A 182 -10.42 18.50 -20.62
C PRO A 182 -9.03 18.22 -21.24
N GLU A 183 -8.33 19.25 -21.70
CA GLU A 183 -6.98 19.11 -22.25
C GLU A 183 -5.96 18.63 -21.20
N ASP A 184 -6.09 19.09 -19.95
CA ASP A 184 -5.18 18.71 -18.86
C ASP A 184 -5.39 17.22 -18.48
N ILE A 185 -6.64 16.75 -18.51
CA ILE A 185 -6.97 15.32 -18.32
C ILE A 185 -6.39 14.48 -19.46
N SER A 186 -6.59 14.91 -20.71
CA SER A 186 -6.09 14.18 -21.88
C SER A 186 -4.55 14.08 -21.90
N GLU A 187 -3.84 15.12 -21.45
CA GLU A 187 -2.37 15.10 -21.32
C GLU A 187 -1.91 14.10 -20.24
N ALA A 188 -2.59 14.08 -19.09
CA ALA A 188 -2.29 13.15 -18.01
C ALA A 188 -2.58 11.69 -18.43
N GLU A 189 -3.67 11.43 -19.15
CA GLU A 189 -3.96 10.11 -19.72
C GLU A 189 -2.91 9.67 -20.75
N ALA A 190 -2.46 10.58 -21.62
CA ALA A 190 -1.41 10.28 -22.59
C ALA A 190 -0.08 9.92 -21.90
N THR A 191 0.27 10.64 -20.83
CA THR A 191 1.46 10.35 -20.02
C THR A 191 1.38 8.96 -19.38
N LEU A 192 0.23 8.61 -18.79
CA LEU A 192 0.03 7.29 -18.19
C LEU A 192 0.09 6.17 -19.24
N GLN A 193 -0.50 6.38 -20.42
CA GLN A 193 -0.43 5.42 -21.52
C GLN A 193 0.99 5.23 -22.06
N GLU A 194 1.81 6.27 -22.09
CA GLU A 194 3.21 6.19 -22.50
C GLU A 194 4.01 5.34 -21.51
N LEU A 195 3.85 5.58 -20.20
CA LEU A 195 4.48 4.78 -19.15
C LEU A 195 4.04 3.32 -19.19
N ALA A 196 2.75 3.06 -19.44
CA ALA A 196 2.22 1.70 -19.53
C ALA A 196 2.76 0.89 -20.74
N ARG A 197 3.29 1.57 -21.78
CA ARG A 197 3.87 0.91 -22.97
C ARG A 197 5.36 0.60 -22.81
N SER A 198 5.98 0.90 -21.67
CA SER A 198 7.39 0.62 -21.44
C SER A 198 7.69 -0.88 -21.55
N GLU A 199 8.81 -1.22 -22.18
CA GLU A 199 9.35 -2.58 -22.24
C GLU A 199 10.32 -2.87 -21.09
N GLU A 200 10.43 -1.96 -20.11
CA GLU A 200 11.26 -2.15 -18.93
C GLU A 200 10.81 -3.39 -18.13
N ALA A 201 11.79 -4.16 -17.65
CA ALA A 201 11.50 -5.30 -16.79
C ALA A 201 10.89 -4.79 -15.47
N PRO A 202 9.85 -5.46 -14.94
CA PRO A 202 9.21 -5.04 -13.71
C PRO A 202 10.19 -5.12 -12.53
N SER A 203 10.13 -4.11 -11.66
CA SER A 203 10.88 -4.09 -10.40
C SER A 203 10.35 -5.13 -9.40
N GLU A 204 11.06 -5.32 -8.28
CA GLU A 204 10.57 -6.18 -7.20
C GLU A 204 9.27 -5.65 -6.61
N ALA A 205 9.13 -4.32 -6.50
CA ALA A 205 7.90 -3.68 -6.07
C ALA A 205 6.74 -3.95 -7.04
N ALA A 206 6.95 -3.81 -8.36
CA ALA A 206 5.92 -4.08 -9.36
C ALA A 206 5.48 -5.56 -9.37
N LEU A 207 6.42 -6.48 -9.24
CA LEU A 207 6.14 -7.92 -9.14
C LEU A 207 5.35 -8.24 -7.87
N LEU A 208 5.71 -7.64 -6.73
CA LEU A 208 4.97 -7.80 -5.48
C LEU A 208 3.55 -7.22 -5.59
N THR A 209 3.37 -6.07 -6.23
CA THR A 209 2.04 -5.49 -6.48
C THR A 209 1.16 -6.42 -7.31
N ARG A 210 1.73 -7.16 -8.29
CA ARG A 210 0.97 -8.20 -9.00
C ARG A 210 0.56 -9.34 -8.09
N LEU A 211 1.43 -9.77 -7.18
CA LEU A 211 1.06 -10.79 -6.19
C LEU A 211 -0.07 -10.29 -5.30
N HIS A 212 -0.01 -9.04 -4.84
CA HIS A 212 -1.08 -8.39 -4.06
C HIS A 212 -2.39 -8.40 -4.84
N TRP A 213 -2.35 -7.99 -6.12
CA TRP A 213 -3.52 -7.95 -6.99
C TRP A 213 -4.18 -9.33 -7.13
N TRP A 214 -3.41 -10.38 -7.42
CA TRP A 214 -3.92 -11.72 -7.62
C TRP A 214 -4.26 -12.48 -6.32
N THR A 215 -4.05 -11.86 -5.16
CA THR A 215 -4.36 -12.44 -3.86
C THR A 215 -5.33 -11.55 -3.08
N VAL A 216 -4.83 -10.48 -2.47
CA VAL A 216 -5.59 -9.57 -1.61
C VAL A 216 -6.76 -8.92 -2.37
N GLU A 217 -6.57 -8.51 -3.62
CA GLU A 217 -7.63 -7.80 -4.38
C GLU A 217 -8.58 -8.75 -5.13
N TYR A 218 -8.01 -9.71 -5.87
CA TYR A 218 -8.73 -10.56 -6.81
C TYR A 218 -8.41 -12.06 -6.60
N GLY A 219 -8.31 -12.47 -5.34
CA GLY A 219 -8.05 -13.86 -4.94
C GLY A 219 -9.32 -14.69 -4.68
N LEU A 220 -9.17 -15.99 -4.94
CA LEU A 220 -10.13 -17.04 -4.59
C LEU A 220 -9.49 -18.05 -3.65
N VAL A 221 -10.27 -18.71 -2.80
CA VAL A 221 -9.79 -19.71 -1.83
C VAL A 221 -10.57 -21.02 -1.94
N GLY A 222 -9.88 -22.16 -1.93
CA GLY A 222 -10.47 -23.50 -2.03
C GLY A 222 -9.74 -24.39 -3.04
N GLU A 223 -10.49 -25.27 -3.69
CA GLU A 223 -10.01 -26.11 -4.80
C GLU A 223 -10.47 -25.50 -6.14
N LEU A 224 -9.87 -25.92 -7.26
CA LEU A 224 -10.17 -25.33 -8.58
C LEU A 224 -11.61 -25.55 -9.03
N ASP A 225 -12.28 -26.59 -8.54
CA ASP A 225 -13.67 -26.95 -8.82
C ASP A 225 -14.64 -26.60 -7.68
N ASP A 226 -14.13 -26.16 -6.52
CA ASP A 226 -14.92 -25.67 -5.37
C ASP A 226 -14.14 -24.57 -4.65
N TYR A 227 -14.35 -23.33 -5.09
CA TYR A 227 -13.68 -22.14 -4.56
C TYR A 227 -14.68 -21.11 -4.05
N ARG A 228 -14.17 -20.20 -3.22
CA ARG A 228 -14.90 -19.09 -2.62
C ARG A 228 -14.17 -17.77 -2.85
N ILE A 229 -14.93 -16.69 -2.88
CA ILE A 229 -14.39 -15.33 -3.01
C ILE A 229 -13.79 -14.88 -1.67
N PHE A 230 -12.56 -14.34 -1.71
CA PHE A 230 -11.98 -13.61 -0.57
C PHE A 230 -11.31 -12.28 -0.94
N GLY A 231 -10.97 -12.05 -2.21
CA GLY A 231 -10.33 -10.81 -2.64
C GLY A 231 -11.22 -9.57 -2.46
N ALA A 232 -10.65 -8.49 -1.94
CA ALA A 232 -11.36 -7.28 -1.56
C ALA A 232 -12.06 -6.57 -2.74
N GLY A 233 -11.43 -6.53 -3.92
CA GLY A 233 -12.02 -6.01 -5.15
C GLY A 233 -13.29 -6.77 -5.55
N LEU A 234 -13.26 -8.11 -5.42
CA LEU A 234 -14.43 -8.95 -5.66
C LEU A 234 -15.50 -8.78 -4.56
N LEU A 235 -15.11 -8.67 -3.30
CA LEU A 235 -16.03 -8.52 -2.16
C LEU A 235 -16.74 -7.16 -2.11
N SER A 236 -16.20 -6.15 -2.80
CA SER A 236 -16.72 -4.77 -2.82
C SER A 236 -17.37 -4.35 -4.15
N SER A 237 -17.44 -5.28 -5.11
CA SER A 237 -18.00 -5.04 -6.45
C SER A 237 -19.21 -5.94 -6.72
N LEU A 238 -20.39 -5.33 -6.89
CA LEU A 238 -21.63 -6.06 -7.21
C LEU A 238 -21.56 -6.76 -8.56
N GLY A 239 -20.89 -6.15 -9.55
CA GLY A 239 -20.73 -6.72 -10.89
C GLY A 239 -19.69 -7.83 -10.92
N GLU A 240 -18.46 -7.54 -10.48
CA GLU A 240 -17.35 -8.50 -10.59
C GLU A 240 -17.53 -9.73 -9.70
N SER A 241 -18.16 -9.60 -8.52
CA SER A 241 -18.47 -10.75 -7.66
C SER A 241 -19.35 -11.83 -8.31
N ARG A 242 -20.15 -11.45 -9.32
CA ARG A 242 -21.00 -12.37 -10.07
C ARG A 242 -20.28 -12.92 -11.30
N HIS A 243 -19.66 -12.03 -12.08
CA HIS A 243 -18.95 -12.42 -13.30
C HIS A 243 -17.73 -13.31 -13.02
N CYS A 244 -17.07 -13.13 -11.88
CA CYS A 244 -15.91 -13.94 -11.51
C CYS A 244 -16.24 -15.43 -11.32
N LEU A 245 -17.50 -15.79 -11.11
CA LEU A 245 -17.95 -17.18 -10.91
C LEU A 245 -18.28 -17.90 -12.22
N ASP A 246 -18.27 -17.20 -13.35
CA ASP A 246 -18.46 -17.82 -14.66
C ASP A 246 -17.12 -18.36 -15.20
N ASP A 247 -16.90 -19.67 -15.04
CA ASP A 247 -15.69 -20.36 -15.52
C ASP A 247 -15.53 -20.37 -17.04
N SER A 248 -16.59 -20.10 -17.80
CA SER A 248 -16.48 -19.94 -19.26
C SER A 248 -15.88 -18.59 -19.65
N ARG A 249 -15.96 -17.59 -18.76
CA ARG A 249 -15.48 -16.22 -18.96
C ARG A 249 -14.16 -15.95 -18.24
N VAL A 250 -13.98 -16.46 -17.02
CA VAL A 250 -12.84 -16.16 -16.16
C VAL A 250 -12.10 -17.44 -15.78
N ARG A 251 -10.86 -17.58 -16.24
CA ARG A 251 -10.05 -18.78 -15.99
C ARG A 251 -9.60 -18.88 -14.53
N LYS A 252 -9.66 -20.08 -13.96
CA LYS A 252 -9.17 -20.37 -12.59
C LYS A 252 -7.81 -21.05 -12.65
N LEU A 253 -6.81 -20.44 -12.02
CA LEU A 253 -5.44 -20.96 -11.97
C LEU A 253 -5.05 -21.27 -10.52
N PRO A 254 -4.26 -22.31 -10.25
CA PRO A 254 -3.73 -22.52 -8.90
C PRO A 254 -2.75 -21.41 -8.56
N LEU A 255 -2.84 -20.86 -7.34
CA LEU A 255 -1.89 -19.86 -6.88
C LEU A 255 -0.48 -20.48 -6.72
N THR A 256 0.50 -19.89 -7.38
CA THR A 256 1.94 -20.15 -7.18
C THR A 256 2.69 -18.82 -7.27
N VAL A 257 4.00 -18.83 -7.00
CA VAL A 257 4.84 -17.63 -7.16
C VAL A 257 4.81 -17.08 -8.59
N ASP A 258 4.49 -17.89 -9.61
CA ASP A 258 4.39 -17.44 -11.00
C ASP A 258 3.25 -16.45 -11.24
N ALA A 259 2.33 -16.26 -10.29
CA ALA A 259 1.30 -15.22 -10.37
C ALA A 259 1.90 -13.81 -10.62
N VAL A 260 3.13 -13.54 -10.14
CA VAL A 260 3.83 -12.26 -10.40
C VAL A 260 4.13 -12.00 -11.88
N ARG A 261 4.08 -13.04 -12.73
CA ARG A 261 4.30 -12.93 -14.18
C ARG A 261 3.06 -12.44 -14.93
N TYR A 262 1.89 -12.43 -14.30
CA TYR A 262 0.64 -12.03 -14.92
C TYR A 262 0.40 -10.53 -14.70
N PRO A 263 0.53 -9.68 -15.73
CA PRO A 263 0.09 -8.29 -15.65
C PRO A 263 -1.44 -8.22 -15.57
N TYR A 264 -1.95 -7.11 -15.06
CA TYR A 264 -3.38 -6.84 -14.94
C TYR A 264 -3.72 -5.44 -15.49
N ASP A 265 -4.99 -5.26 -15.85
CA ASP A 265 -5.56 -3.98 -16.23
C ASP A 265 -6.66 -3.63 -15.22
N ILE A 266 -6.50 -2.50 -14.54
CA ILE A 266 -7.44 -2.02 -13.51
C ILE A 266 -8.76 -1.55 -14.11
N THR A 267 -8.83 -1.29 -15.42
CA THR A 267 -9.99 -0.68 -16.08
C THR A 267 -10.96 -1.70 -16.67
N THR A 268 -10.62 -2.98 -16.61
CA THR A 268 -11.41 -4.07 -17.21
C THR A 268 -11.57 -5.21 -16.21
N GLU A 269 -12.60 -6.03 -16.42
CA GLU A 269 -12.76 -7.25 -15.62
C GLU A 269 -11.61 -8.22 -15.83
N GLN A 270 -11.26 -8.95 -14.77
CA GLN A 270 -10.08 -9.79 -14.77
C GLN A 270 -10.27 -11.08 -15.59
N PRO A 271 -9.41 -11.36 -16.60
CA PRO A 271 -9.56 -12.52 -17.49
C PRO A 271 -9.17 -13.87 -16.84
N GLN A 272 -8.49 -13.82 -15.70
CA GLN A 272 -8.17 -14.97 -14.87
C GLN A 272 -8.14 -14.57 -13.40
N LEU A 273 -8.31 -15.55 -12.52
CA LEU A 273 -8.15 -15.42 -11.08
C LEU A 273 -7.35 -16.60 -10.53
N PHE A 274 -6.71 -16.39 -9.38
CA PHE A 274 -5.89 -17.40 -8.73
C PHE A 274 -6.59 -17.98 -7.50
N VAL A 275 -6.57 -19.30 -7.38
CA VAL A 275 -7.17 -20.05 -6.28
C VAL A 275 -6.06 -20.50 -5.32
N THR A 276 -6.07 -19.94 -4.11
CA THR A 276 -5.22 -20.41 -3.00
C THR A 276 -5.89 -21.55 -2.25
N ARG A 277 -5.12 -22.52 -1.75
CA ARG A 277 -5.67 -23.64 -0.96
C ARG A 277 -6.19 -23.20 0.42
N SER A 278 -5.58 -22.17 0.99
CA SER A 278 -5.89 -21.62 2.32
C SER A 278 -5.15 -20.29 2.54
N CYS A 279 -5.48 -19.57 3.61
CA CYS A 279 -4.73 -18.38 4.02
C CYS A 279 -3.25 -18.70 4.30
N ARG A 280 -2.94 -19.85 4.93
CA ARG A 280 -1.55 -20.31 5.14
C ARG A 280 -0.77 -20.49 3.85
N HIS A 281 -1.43 -20.92 2.77
CA HIS A 281 -0.80 -21.06 1.47
C HIS A 281 -0.44 -19.70 0.85
N LEU A 282 -1.18 -18.62 1.17
CA LEU A 282 -0.79 -17.25 0.78
C LEU A 282 0.58 -16.89 1.37
N SER A 283 0.80 -17.14 2.67
CA SER A 283 2.08 -16.89 3.33
C SER A 283 3.21 -17.71 2.72
N GLN A 284 2.96 -18.97 2.37
CA GLN A 284 3.97 -19.83 1.71
C GLN A 284 4.42 -19.25 0.37
N VAL A 285 3.47 -18.81 -0.47
CA VAL A 285 3.77 -18.20 -1.77
C VAL A 285 4.50 -16.87 -1.61
N LEU A 286 4.13 -16.06 -0.62
CA LEU A 286 4.83 -14.82 -0.29
C LEU A 286 6.27 -15.08 0.15
N GLU A 287 6.52 -16.05 1.03
CA GLU A 287 7.89 -16.37 1.47
C GLU A 287 8.74 -16.94 0.32
N GLU A 288 8.15 -17.73 -0.58
CA GLU A 288 8.83 -18.20 -1.80
C GLU A 288 9.26 -17.02 -2.68
N PHE A 289 8.37 -16.03 -2.87
CA PHE A 289 8.72 -14.80 -3.58
C PHE A 289 9.80 -14.00 -2.84
N ALA A 290 9.64 -13.80 -1.53
CA ALA A 290 10.54 -13.04 -0.69
C ALA A 290 11.97 -13.60 -0.69
N ALA A 291 12.12 -14.93 -0.69
CA ALA A 291 13.42 -15.60 -0.79
C ALA A 291 14.20 -15.26 -2.07
N SER A 292 13.51 -14.83 -3.13
CA SER A 292 14.13 -14.39 -4.39
C SER A 292 14.53 -12.91 -4.41
N MET A 293 14.04 -12.11 -3.46
CA MET A 293 14.21 -10.66 -3.43
C MET A 293 15.58 -10.21 -2.93
N CYS A 294 15.95 -8.97 -3.27
CA CYS A 294 17.23 -8.36 -2.91
C CYS A 294 17.53 -8.41 -1.41
N PHE A 295 16.52 -8.23 -0.56
CA PHE A 295 16.72 -8.08 0.87
C PHE A 295 17.04 -9.41 1.58
N GLN A 296 16.72 -10.54 0.95
CA GLN A 296 17.08 -11.89 1.42
C GLN A 296 18.38 -12.40 0.76
N ARG A 297 18.70 -11.92 -0.46
CA ARG A 297 19.85 -12.42 -1.23
C ARG A 297 21.13 -11.60 -1.03
N GLY A 298 21.02 -10.28 -0.89
CA GLY A 298 22.18 -9.39 -0.78
C GLY A 298 23.14 -9.46 -1.97
N GLY A 299 24.41 -9.16 -1.73
CA GLY A 299 25.50 -9.31 -2.69
C GLY A 299 25.45 -8.34 -3.89
N ALA A 300 26.35 -8.60 -4.85
CA ALA A 300 26.53 -7.73 -6.02
C ALA A 300 25.32 -7.71 -6.96
N GLU A 301 24.61 -8.84 -7.11
CA GLU A 301 23.40 -8.92 -7.95
C GLU A 301 22.31 -7.97 -7.43
N SER A 302 22.08 -7.95 -6.12
CA SER A 302 21.09 -7.06 -5.51
C SER A 302 21.51 -5.59 -5.57
N LEU A 303 22.80 -5.28 -5.42
CA LEU A 303 23.32 -3.93 -5.67
C LEU A 303 23.12 -3.50 -7.13
N ARG A 304 23.32 -4.38 -8.12
CA ARG A 304 23.04 -4.06 -9.54
C ARG A 304 21.57 -3.78 -9.79
N LYS A 305 20.66 -4.53 -9.14
CA LYS A 305 19.21 -4.23 -9.19
C LYS A 305 18.90 -2.86 -8.59
N ALA A 306 19.48 -2.50 -7.44
CA ALA A 306 19.33 -1.16 -6.85
C ALA A 306 19.88 -0.04 -7.75
N ILE A 307 21.04 -0.27 -8.40
CA ILE A 307 21.61 0.67 -9.38
C ILE A 307 20.67 0.84 -10.58
N ALA A 308 20.15 -0.25 -11.13
CA ALA A 308 19.20 -0.22 -12.25
C ALA A 308 17.88 0.47 -11.87
N ALA A 309 17.40 0.27 -10.65
CA ALA A 309 16.20 0.91 -10.13
C ALA A 309 16.33 2.44 -10.06
N GLY A 310 17.52 2.94 -9.71
CA GLY A 310 17.86 4.37 -9.71
C GLY A 310 17.17 5.20 -8.62
N THR A 311 16.46 4.56 -7.69
CA THR A 311 15.83 5.12 -6.50
C THR A 311 16.77 5.02 -5.29
N VAL A 312 16.37 5.60 -4.16
CA VAL A 312 17.11 5.41 -2.91
C VAL A 312 16.85 4.01 -2.38
N CYS A 313 17.93 3.26 -2.14
CA CYS A 313 17.91 1.94 -1.54
C CYS A 313 18.85 1.91 -0.34
N THR A 314 18.81 0.82 0.42
CA THR A 314 19.74 0.57 1.52
C THR A 314 20.47 -0.75 1.32
N ALA A 315 21.79 -0.76 1.53
CA ALA A 315 22.60 -1.98 1.61
C ALA A 315 23.03 -2.23 3.05
N GLY A 316 22.77 -3.44 3.54
CA GLY A 316 23.22 -3.93 4.84
C GLY A 316 24.53 -4.72 4.70
N TYR A 317 25.52 -4.34 5.49
CA TYR A 317 26.71 -5.15 5.71
C TYR A 317 26.43 -6.22 6.77
N ASP A 318 27.14 -7.34 6.70
CA ASP A 318 27.14 -8.40 7.72
C ASP A 318 27.63 -7.94 9.12
N SER A 319 28.26 -6.76 9.18
CA SER A 319 28.58 -6.07 10.43
C SER A 319 27.37 -5.44 11.12
N GLY A 320 26.27 -5.24 10.38
CA GLY A 320 25.07 -4.49 10.77
C GLY A 320 25.05 -3.03 10.29
N VAL A 321 26.12 -2.54 9.65
CA VAL A 321 26.13 -1.18 9.06
C VAL A 321 25.20 -1.13 7.87
N GLN A 322 24.38 -0.09 7.80
CA GLN A 322 23.41 0.13 6.74
C GLN A 322 23.81 1.41 5.98
N VAL A 323 23.88 1.33 4.65
CA VAL A 323 24.18 2.47 3.77
C VAL A 323 22.95 2.77 2.94
N SER A 324 22.30 3.90 3.19
CA SER A 324 21.10 4.34 2.48
C SER A 324 21.41 5.49 1.53
N GLY A 325 21.21 5.28 0.23
CA GLY A 325 21.46 6.28 -0.80
C GLY A 325 21.13 5.76 -2.20
N ARG A 326 21.35 6.58 -3.22
CA ARG A 326 21.20 6.14 -4.62
C ARG A 326 22.49 5.46 -5.07
N PHE A 327 22.46 4.14 -5.22
CA PHE A 327 23.61 3.38 -5.69
C PHE A 327 23.89 3.65 -7.17
N VAL A 328 25.17 3.86 -7.50
CA VAL A 328 25.62 4.14 -8.86
C VAL A 328 26.70 3.18 -9.35
N GLU A 329 27.35 2.46 -8.44
CA GLU A 329 28.42 1.54 -8.81
C GLU A 329 28.59 0.43 -7.79
N VAL A 330 28.89 -0.77 -8.30
CA VAL A 330 29.39 -1.90 -7.53
C VAL A 330 30.57 -2.51 -8.27
N CYS A 331 31.73 -2.56 -7.62
CA CYS A 331 32.90 -3.30 -8.10
C CYS A 331 32.78 -4.76 -7.67
N CYS A 332 33.29 -5.69 -8.47
CA CYS A 332 33.24 -7.11 -8.18
C CYS A 332 34.61 -7.76 -8.37
N ASP A 333 34.86 -8.85 -7.64
CA ASP A 333 35.99 -9.73 -7.91
C ASP A 333 35.68 -10.67 -9.11
N ALA A 334 36.66 -11.49 -9.48
CA ALA A 334 36.55 -12.42 -10.61
C ALA A 334 35.46 -13.49 -10.45
N VAL A 335 34.98 -13.74 -9.23
CA VAL A 335 33.90 -14.72 -8.96
C VAL A 335 32.54 -14.05 -8.72
N GLY A 336 32.48 -12.71 -8.79
CA GLY A 336 31.25 -11.93 -8.73
C GLY A 336 30.85 -11.42 -7.35
N ASN A 337 31.71 -11.53 -6.33
CA ASN A 337 31.43 -10.94 -5.02
C ASN A 337 31.59 -9.42 -5.09
N ALA A 338 30.74 -8.69 -4.36
CA ALA A 338 30.88 -7.25 -4.23
C ALA A 338 32.18 -6.91 -3.48
N THR A 339 32.96 -5.98 -4.02
CA THR A 339 34.24 -5.54 -3.44
C THR A 339 34.23 -4.07 -3.07
N TYR A 340 33.41 -3.26 -3.72
CA TYR A 340 33.22 -1.85 -3.43
C TYR A 340 31.81 -1.45 -3.83
N LEU A 341 31.19 -0.57 -3.04
CA LEU A 341 29.93 0.07 -3.42
C LEU A 341 30.10 1.59 -3.45
N ARG A 342 29.32 2.25 -4.29
CA ARG A 342 29.27 3.71 -4.36
C ARG A 342 27.83 4.19 -4.53
N THR A 343 27.50 5.21 -3.77
CA THR A 343 26.29 6.02 -3.92
C THR A 343 26.65 7.39 -4.48
N ASP A 344 25.66 8.09 -5.02
CA ASP A 344 25.76 9.52 -5.32
C ASP A 344 24.67 10.31 -4.60
N GLY A 345 24.94 11.61 -4.42
CA GLY A 345 24.04 12.49 -3.67
C GLY A 345 23.94 12.11 -2.17
N PRO A 346 22.92 12.64 -1.47
CA PRO A 346 22.82 12.46 -0.03
C PRO A 346 22.79 10.99 0.38
N THR A 347 23.66 10.61 1.32
CA THR A 347 23.76 9.24 1.83
C THR A 347 23.74 9.23 3.36
N GLN A 348 23.05 8.25 3.93
CA GLN A 348 22.97 8.04 5.37
C GLN A 348 23.66 6.71 5.73
N LEU A 349 24.48 6.73 6.79
CA LEU A 349 24.93 5.51 7.45
C LEU A 349 24.10 5.29 8.72
N ALA A 350 23.61 4.08 8.91
CA ALA A 350 22.81 3.70 10.05
C ALA A 350 23.26 2.37 10.64
N PHE A 351 22.82 2.10 11.86
CA PHE A 351 22.96 0.81 12.53
C PHE A 351 21.65 0.54 13.29
N ARG A 352 21.01 -0.60 13.01
CA ARG A 352 19.68 -0.96 13.54
C ARG A 352 18.61 0.11 13.26
N ASP A 353 18.54 0.54 12.01
CA ASP A 353 17.55 1.51 11.51
C ASP A 353 17.62 2.88 12.23
N SER A 354 18.76 3.20 12.82
CA SER A 354 19.05 4.49 13.46
C SER A 354 20.32 5.11 12.86
N GLU A 355 20.25 6.36 12.47
CA GLU A 355 21.37 7.09 11.89
C GLU A 355 22.58 7.12 12.84
N LEU A 356 23.76 6.82 12.29
CA LEU A 356 25.02 6.93 13.02
C LEU A 356 25.38 8.41 13.17
N TYR A 357 25.66 8.83 14.41
CA TYR A 357 25.99 10.22 14.72
C TYR A 357 27.12 10.76 13.82
N GLY A 358 26.86 11.86 13.12
CA GLY A 358 27.83 12.50 12.22
C GLY A 358 27.96 11.84 10.84
N HIS A 359 27.09 10.88 10.50
CA HIS A 359 27.07 10.19 9.21
C HIS A 359 25.69 10.22 8.52
N GLY A 360 24.94 11.29 8.75
CA GLY A 360 23.68 11.56 8.05
C GLY A 360 23.87 12.15 6.66
N ILE A 361 22.75 12.48 6.01
CA ILE A 361 22.69 12.99 4.64
C ILE A 361 23.46 14.30 4.40
N GLU A 362 23.66 15.11 5.44
CA GLU A 362 24.48 16.33 5.37
C GLU A 362 25.97 16.00 5.34
N ALA A 363 26.39 14.98 6.08
CA ALA A 363 27.79 14.56 6.16
C ALA A 363 28.26 13.93 4.83
N HIS A 364 27.38 13.18 4.17
CA HIS A 364 27.64 12.52 2.88
C HIS A 364 26.77 13.08 1.76
N ALA A 365 26.68 14.42 1.66
CA ALA A 365 25.80 15.10 0.70
C ALA A 365 26.14 14.81 -0.78
N GLY A 366 27.42 14.52 -1.08
CA GLY A 366 27.90 14.25 -2.44
C GLY A 366 27.86 12.78 -2.87
N GLY A 367 27.60 11.87 -1.94
CA GLY A 367 27.71 10.43 -2.14
C GLY A 367 28.63 9.79 -1.10
N PHE A 368 28.70 8.46 -1.15
CA PHE A 368 29.49 7.64 -0.26
C PHE A 368 30.12 6.49 -1.04
N GLY A 369 31.29 6.02 -0.63
CA GLY A 369 31.91 4.85 -1.22
C GLY A 369 32.72 4.07 -0.21
N ALA A 370 32.54 2.76 -0.17
CA ALA A 370 33.23 1.90 0.79
C ALA A 370 33.55 0.52 0.21
N PRO A 371 34.70 -0.06 0.60
CA PRO A 371 35.04 -1.43 0.29
C PRO A 371 34.13 -2.41 1.03
N VAL A 372 33.93 -3.56 0.41
CA VAL A 372 33.26 -4.73 0.97
C VAL A 372 34.27 -5.87 0.97
N GLY A 373 34.50 -6.49 2.12
CA GLY A 373 35.37 -7.68 2.19
C GLY A 373 36.26 -7.74 3.41
N ARG A 374 37.06 -8.82 3.46
CA ARG A 374 38.07 -9.03 4.51
C ARG A 374 39.42 -8.48 4.07
N LEU A 375 40.25 -8.11 5.06
CA LEU A 375 41.65 -7.75 4.86
C LEU A 375 42.51 -9.01 4.64
N LYS A 376 43.59 -8.90 3.86
CA LYS A 376 44.45 -10.03 3.47
C LYS A 376 45.02 -10.82 4.65
N ASP A 377 45.42 -10.12 5.72
CA ASP A 377 46.12 -10.71 6.87
C ASP A 377 45.22 -10.94 8.09
N PHE A 378 43.89 -10.82 7.92
CA PHE A 378 42.93 -10.88 9.01
C PHE A 378 42.09 -12.17 8.91
N SER A 379 41.98 -12.90 10.02
CA SER A 379 41.21 -14.14 10.09
C SER A 379 39.69 -13.91 10.23
N ARG A 380 39.30 -12.73 10.71
CA ARG A 380 37.91 -12.31 10.94
C ARG A 380 37.58 -11.01 10.21
N CYS A 381 36.30 -10.63 10.18
CA CYS A 381 35.90 -9.32 9.68
C CYS A 381 36.50 -8.22 10.58
N LEU A 382 36.93 -7.10 9.98
CA LEU A 382 37.48 -5.96 10.72
C LEU A 382 36.50 -5.44 11.79
N SER A 383 35.19 -5.64 11.60
CA SER A 383 34.16 -5.28 12.57
C SER A 383 34.33 -5.99 13.92
N GLU A 384 34.93 -7.18 13.98
CA GLU A 384 35.00 -8.00 15.19
C GLU A 384 36.25 -7.75 16.06
N TYR A 385 37.23 -7.00 15.54
CA TYR A 385 38.49 -6.77 16.25
C TYR A 385 38.33 -5.70 17.34
N SER A 386 38.83 -5.95 18.54
CA SER A 386 38.94 -4.94 19.60
C SER A 386 39.96 -3.85 19.24
N VAL A 387 39.89 -2.69 19.90
CA VAL A 387 40.83 -1.58 19.63
C VAL A 387 42.28 -2.00 19.92
N ASP A 388 42.50 -2.85 20.91
CA ASP A 388 43.84 -3.33 21.25
C ASP A 388 44.35 -4.37 20.25
N GLU A 389 43.48 -5.23 19.71
CA GLU A 389 43.85 -6.12 18.60
C GLU A 389 44.17 -5.30 17.34
N LEU A 390 43.39 -4.25 17.03
CA LEU A 390 43.70 -3.36 15.90
C LEU A 390 45.07 -2.70 16.05
N LYS A 391 45.41 -2.22 17.25
CA LYS A 391 46.75 -1.67 17.53
C LYS A 391 47.87 -2.71 17.38
N ALA A 392 47.60 -3.98 17.67
CA ALA A 392 48.56 -5.07 17.46
C ALA A 392 48.80 -5.36 15.97
N HIS A 393 47.88 -4.92 15.10
CA HIS A 393 47.98 -4.96 13.64
C HIS A 393 48.36 -3.60 13.03
N ASP A 394 48.98 -2.70 13.80
CA ASP A 394 49.40 -1.35 13.36
C ASP A 394 48.27 -0.45 12.82
N ILE A 395 47.03 -0.71 13.25
CA ILE A 395 45.88 0.15 13.01
C ILE A 395 45.69 1.02 14.27
N ARG A 396 46.28 2.22 14.27
CA ARG A 396 46.25 3.16 15.40
C ARG A 396 45.65 4.50 15.00
N LEU A 397 45.00 5.15 15.97
CA LEU A 397 44.53 6.52 15.81
C LEU A 397 45.72 7.48 15.65
N ASP A 398 45.52 8.52 14.84
CA ASP A 398 46.47 9.57 14.52
C ASP A 398 47.76 9.09 13.83
N GLU A 399 47.74 7.87 13.28
CA GLU A 399 48.83 7.28 12.51
C GLU A 399 48.41 7.02 11.06
N GLN A 400 49.39 6.91 10.17
CA GLN A 400 49.18 6.46 8.80
C GLN A 400 48.91 4.96 8.79
N VAL A 401 47.75 4.57 8.26
CA VAL A 401 47.26 3.20 8.20
C VAL A 401 47.03 2.80 6.74
N SER A 402 47.45 1.58 6.39
CA SER A 402 47.20 0.96 5.08
C SER A 402 46.42 -0.32 5.25
N LEU A 403 45.17 -0.35 4.78
CA LEU A 403 44.30 -1.52 4.80
C LEU A 403 44.26 -2.15 3.41
N GLU A 404 44.74 -3.40 3.30
CA GLU A 404 44.69 -4.16 2.05
C GLU A 404 43.62 -5.24 2.11
N PHE A 405 42.61 -5.12 1.25
CA PHE A 405 41.53 -6.10 1.12
C PHE A 405 41.94 -7.28 0.24
N LEU A 406 41.35 -8.45 0.49
CA LEU A 406 41.52 -9.65 -0.34
C LEU A 406 41.12 -9.40 -1.81
N SER A 407 40.19 -8.48 -2.03
CA SER A 407 39.75 -8.02 -3.36
C SER A 407 40.81 -7.24 -4.14
N GLY A 408 41.90 -6.84 -3.49
CA GLY A 408 42.92 -5.95 -4.06
C GLY A 408 42.67 -4.46 -3.81
N ILE A 409 41.54 -4.10 -3.19
CA ILE A 409 41.31 -2.71 -2.79
C ILE A 409 42.26 -2.33 -1.67
N THR A 410 42.84 -1.13 -1.77
CA THR A 410 43.76 -0.59 -0.77
C THR A 410 43.24 0.76 -0.29
N VAL A 411 43.10 0.91 1.03
CA VAL A 411 42.75 2.17 1.71
C VAL A 411 43.98 2.66 2.46
N ARG A 412 44.51 3.84 2.12
CA ARG A 412 45.67 4.43 2.80
C ARG A 412 45.37 5.85 3.25
N GLY A 413 45.54 6.15 4.53
CA GLY A 413 45.33 7.49 5.08
C GLY A 413 45.62 7.56 6.57
N CYS A 414 45.50 8.75 7.14
CA CYS A 414 45.64 8.98 8.57
C CYS A 414 44.34 8.62 9.30
N LEU A 415 44.34 7.57 10.12
CA LEU A 415 43.13 7.12 10.81
C LEU A 415 42.80 8.06 11.97
N ARG A 416 41.66 8.74 11.93
CA ARG A 416 41.24 9.72 12.95
C ARG A 416 40.18 9.23 13.91
N HIS A 417 39.30 8.35 13.46
CA HIS A 417 38.19 7.90 14.28
C HIS A 417 37.83 6.45 14.00
N ILE A 418 37.43 5.72 15.04
CA ILE A 418 36.86 4.38 14.95
C ILE A 418 35.52 4.42 15.67
N LEU A 419 34.43 4.49 14.91
CA LEU A 419 33.08 4.45 15.46
C LEU A 419 32.72 3.01 15.81
N ARG A 420 32.47 2.76 17.10
CA ARG A 420 32.09 1.44 17.61
C ARG A 420 30.76 1.47 18.34
N GLN A 421 29.93 0.46 18.11
CA GLN A 421 28.75 0.16 18.90
C GLN A 421 28.65 -1.35 19.07
N GLU A 422 28.15 -1.80 20.23
CA GLU A 422 27.94 -3.23 20.52
C GLU A 422 29.17 -4.12 20.24
N HIS A 423 30.34 -3.61 20.62
CA HIS A 423 31.65 -4.24 20.40
C HIS A 423 32.08 -4.38 18.94
N ARG A 424 31.32 -3.87 17.97
CA ARG A 424 31.67 -3.90 16.55
C ARG A 424 32.30 -2.58 16.09
N ASN A 425 33.30 -2.65 15.21
CA ASN A 425 33.75 -1.49 14.43
C ASN A 425 32.78 -1.29 13.26
N LEU A 426 32.14 -0.12 13.20
CA LEU A 426 31.13 0.20 12.20
C LEU A 426 31.69 1.10 11.11
N VAL A 427 32.37 2.18 11.50
CA VAL A 427 32.96 3.15 10.57
C VAL A 427 34.38 3.50 11.02
N LEU A 428 35.32 3.49 10.09
CA LEU A 428 36.67 4.06 10.30
C LEU A 428 36.79 5.32 9.45
N SER A 429 37.18 6.44 10.07
CA SER A 429 37.31 7.74 9.39
C SER A 429 38.78 8.12 9.21
N PHE A 430 39.15 8.48 7.98
CA PHE A 430 40.51 8.82 7.58
C PHE A 430 40.61 10.24 7.03
N GLU A 431 41.74 10.89 7.30
CA GLU A 431 42.19 12.11 6.62
C GLU A 431 43.32 11.77 5.63
N ASP A 432 43.54 12.66 4.65
CA ASP A 432 44.56 12.49 3.62
C ASP A 432 44.52 11.09 2.97
N CYS A 433 43.30 10.63 2.68
CA CYS A 433 43.05 9.23 2.34
C CYS A 433 42.98 9.02 0.82
N THR A 434 43.63 7.96 0.35
CA THR A 434 43.50 7.45 -1.02
C THR A 434 42.95 6.03 -0.98
N VAL A 435 41.98 5.75 -1.86
CA VAL A 435 41.47 4.40 -2.08
C VAL A 435 41.67 4.01 -3.53
N THR A 436 42.25 2.83 -3.77
CA THR A 436 42.48 2.30 -5.12
C THR A 436 42.02 0.85 -5.23
N ASP A 437 41.60 0.42 -6.42
CA ASP A 437 41.37 -0.99 -6.72
C ASP A 437 42.66 -1.73 -7.15
N LEU A 438 42.52 -3.01 -7.53
CA LEU A 438 43.63 -3.87 -7.96
C LEU A 438 44.31 -3.37 -9.24
N ASP A 439 43.56 -2.71 -10.13
CA ASP A 439 44.04 -2.19 -11.41
C ASP A 439 44.66 -0.78 -11.26
N GLY A 440 44.67 -0.25 -10.04
CA GLY A 440 45.20 1.08 -9.72
C GLY A 440 44.22 2.22 -10.03
N ARG A 441 42.95 1.93 -10.33
CA ARG A 441 41.92 2.97 -10.47
C ARG A 441 41.68 3.58 -9.10
N THR A 442 41.67 4.90 -9.06
CA THR A 442 41.35 5.64 -7.84
C THR A 442 39.85 5.69 -7.60
N LEU A 443 39.43 5.20 -6.42
CA LEU A 443 38.05 5.18 -5.95
C LEU A 443 37.75 6.33 -4.96
N PHE A 444 38.78 6.85 -4.30
CA PHE A 444 38.71 8.03 -3.44
C PHE A 444 40.06 8.78 -3.41
N GLN A 445 40.01 10.12 -3.37
CA GLN A 445 41.19 10.99 -3.35
C GLN A 445 41.17 11.94 -2.15
N PRO A 446 42.33 12.31 -1.59
CA PRO A 446 42.43 13.19 -0.42
C PRO A 446 41.69 14.54 -0.58
N GLU A 447 41.67 15.08 -1.79
CA GLU A 447 41.05 16.37 -2.12
C GLU A 447 39.52 16.35 -1.96
N TRP A 448 38.91 15.17 -1.88
CA TRP A 448 37.47 15.02 -1.67
C TRP A 448 37.09 15.12 -0.19
N GLY A 449 38.08 15.21 0.71
CA GLY A 449 37.91 15.44 2.13
C GLY A 449 38.09 14.19 2.97
N ARG A 450 37.39 14.14 4.10
CA ARG A 450 37.45 13.01 5.04
C ARG A 450 36.85 11.76 4.38
N TYR A 451 37.55 10.64 4.46
CA TYR A 451 37.06 9.36 3.99
C TYR A 451 36.45 8.56 5.15
N ASP A 452 35.15 8.30 5.09
CA ASP A 452 34.47 7.44 6.05
C ASP A 452 34.27 6.06 5.42
N MET A 453 34.85 5.03 6.06
CA MET A 453 34.82 3.66 5.56
C MET A 453 33.84 2.82 6.38
N ALA A 454 32.71 2.43 5.77
CA ALA A 454 31.82 1.43 6.34
C ALA A 454 32.55 0.08 6.41
N VAL A 455 32.40 -0.63 7.52
CA VAL A 455 33.13 -1.89 7.77
C VAL A 455 32.20 -3.07 7.61
N GLY A 456 32.54 -4.03 6.77
CA GLY A 456 31.92 -5.35 6.74
C GLY A 456 32.55 -6.26 5.68
N ALA A 457 32.37 -7.57 5.84
CA ALA A 457 32.98 -8.56 4.96
C ALA A 457 32.08 -8.95 3.79
N ALA A 458 30.77 -8.73 3.88
CA ALA A 458 29.81 -8.98 2.82
C ALA A 458 28.62 -8.01 2.91
N ILE A 459 27.90 -7.87 1.79
CA ILE A 459 26.56 -7.28 1.76
C ILE A 459 25.56 -8.43 1.84
N ASP A 460 24.89 -8.59 2.97
CA ASP A 460 23.94 -9.68 3.19
C ASP A 460 22.50 -9.33 2.78
N SER A 461 22.20 -8.03 2.67
CA SER A 461 20.87 -7.54 2.34
C SER A 461 20.90 -6.24 1.53
N VAL A 462 19.99 -6.08 0.57
CA VAL A 462 19.73 -4.81 -0.13
C VAL A 462 18.22 -4.62 -0.25
N TRP A 463 17.69 -3.46 0.13
CA TRP A 463 16.25 -3.20 0.09
C TRP A 463 15.91 -1.78 -0.36
N GLY A 464 14.66 -1.56 -0.81
CA GLY A 464 14.17 -0.24 -1.19
C GLY A 464 14.02 0.70 0.01
N GLY A 465 14.25 1.99 -0.19
CA GLY A 465 14.09 3.01 0.85
C GLY A 465 15.31 3.21 1.76
N THR A 466 15.10 3.92 2.86
CA THR A 466 16.13 4.34 3.83
C THR A 466 16.10 3.49 5.10
N ALA A 467 17.21 3.45 5.83
CA ALA A 467 17.33 2.76 7.11
C ALA A 467 16.64 3.56 8.22
N ASP A 468 17.11 4.79 8.49
CA ASP A 468 16.47 5.71 9.44
C ASP A 468 15.55 6.66 8.67
N ARG A 469 14.27 6.26 8.59
CA ARG A 469 13.22 6.97 7.86
C ARG A 469 12.87 8.32 8.48
N GLU A 470 13.10 8.52 9.77
CA GLU A 470 12.81 9.79 10.43
C GLU A 470 13.83 10.86 10.02
N ARG A 471 15.10 10.47 9.88
CA ARG A 471 16.22 11.35 9.53
C ARG A 471 16.43 11.50 8.02
N TYR A 472 16.09 10.48 7.23
CA TYR A 472 16.14 10.52 5.77
C TYR A 472 14.78 10.18 5.16
N GLN A 473 13.90 11.18 5.11
CA GLN A 473 12.56 11.07 4.55
C GLN A 473 12.57 11.18 3.03
N LEU A 474 12.02 10.17 2.35
CA LEU A 474 11.90 10.14 0.89
C LEU A 474 10.57 10.74 0.39
N TYR A 475 9.52 10.56 1.18
CA TYR A 475 8.18 10.98 0.82
C TYR A 475 7.88 12.33 1.48
N ARG A 476 7.23 13.21 0.72
CA ARG A 476 6.74 14.49 1.23
C ARG A 476 5.38 14.30 1.88
N ASP A 477 5.03 15.26 2.73
CA ASP A 477 3.71 15.34 3.36
C ASP A 477 2.60 15.16 2.32
N ALA A 478 1.56 14.41 2.67
CA ALA A 478 0.35 14.38 1.85
C ALA A 478 -0.16 15.81 1.77
N THR A 479 -0.16 16.37 0.55
CA THR A 479 -0.80 17.66 0.35
C THR A 479 -2.30 17.39 0.54
N PRO A 480 -2.98 18.10 1.46
CA PRO A 480 -4.41 17.90 1.65
C PRO A 480 -5.09 18.05 0.30
N GLU A 481 -5.72 16.98 -0.19
CA GLU A 481 -6.50 17.09 -1.41
C GLU A 481 -7.76 17.90 -1.05
N PRO A 482 -8.22 18.82 -1.92
CA PRO A 482 -9.42 19.58 -1.62
C PRO A 482 -10.59 18.61 -1.54
N SER A 483 -10.99 18.25 -0.31
CA SER A 483 -12.18 17.45 -0.07
C SER A 483 -13.38 18.19 -0.67
N TYR A 484 -13.91 17.66 -1.77
CA TYR A 484 -15.18 18.14 -2.29
C TYR A 484 -16.27 17.72 -1.31
N THR A 485 -16.74 18.67 -0.49
CA THR A 485 -18.01 18.49 0.21
C THR A 485 -19.10 18.62 -0.85
N PRO A 486 -19.90 17.57 -1.14
CA PRO A 486 -21.02 17.75 -2.02
C PRO A 486 -21.93 18.80 -1.41
N SER A 487 -22.12 19.92 -2.10
CA SER A 487 -23.21 20.83 -1.79
C SER A 487 -24.50 20.13 -2.21
N GLY A 488 -24.90 19.12 -1.46
CA GLY A 488 -26.16 18.41 -1.70
C GLY A 488 -27.31 19.39 -1.50
N ASP A 489 -28.33 19.29 -2.35
CA ASP A 489 -29.56 20.05 -2.15
C ASP A 489 -30.13 19.70 -0.77
N THR A 490 -30.20 20.70 0.12
CA THR A 490 -30.64 20.52 1.51
C THR A 490 -32.03 19.91 1.61
N ALA A 491 -32.91 20.16 0.63
CA ALA A 491 -34.24 19.57 0.59
C ALA A 491 -34.19 18.07 0.26
N LEU A 492 -33.38 17.68 -0.74
CA LEU A 492 -33.19 16.27 -1.07
C LEU A 492 -32.59 15.48 0.11
N GLN A 493 -31.61 16.07 0.81
CA GLN A 493 -31.00 15.42 1.96
C GLN A 493 -31.98 15.27 3.14
N ALA A 494 -32.92 16.23 3.31
CA ALA A 494 -33.99 16.10 4.29
C ALA A 494 -34.94 14.93 3.95
N LEU A 495 -35.26 14.73 2.67
CA LEU A 495 -36.08 13.60 2.22
C LEU A 495 -35.43 12.25 2.53
N TYR A 496 -34.15 12.07 2.19
CA TYR A 496 -33.43 10.83 2.54
C TYR A 496 -33.45 10.56 4.04
N ARG A 497 -33.34 11.60 4.88
CA ARG A 497 -33.42 11.48 6.34
C ARG A 497 -34.81 11.04 6.81
N GLN A 498 -35.87 11.62 6.25
CA GLN A 498 -37.25 11.25 6.57
C GLN A 498 -37.57 9.80 6.16
N VAL A 499 -37.13 9.38 4.97
CA VAL A 499 -37.29 7.99 4.50
C VAL A 499 -36.55 7.01 5.40
N ASP A 500 -35.32 7.32 5.81
CA ASP A 500 -34.54 6.49 6.73
C ASP A 500 -35.21 6.38 8.12
N ALA A 501 -35.70 7.50 8.67
CA ALA A 501 -36.48 7.51 9.91
C ALA A 501 -37.75 6.65 9.80
N LEU A 502 -38.50 6.78 8.70
CA LEU A 502 -39.69 5.98 8.44
C LEU A 502 -39.35 4.48 8.32
N ALA A 503 -38.26 4.13 7.65
CA ALA A 503 -37.79 2.75 7.52
C ALA A 503 -37.33 2.15 8.86
N ARG A 504 -36.87 2.97 9.81
CA ARG A 504 -36.56 2.56 11.20
C ARG A 504 -37.79 2.47 12.10
N GLY A 505 -38.98 2.79 11.59
CA GLY A 505 -40.23 2.71 12.32
C GLY A 505 -40.58 3.96 13.13
N GLU A 506 -39.95 5.11 12.84
CA GLU A 506 -40.32 6.38 13.48
C GLU A 506 -41.71 6.84 12.98
N SER A 507 -42.63 7.10 13.91
CA SER A 507 -44.04 7.41 13.60
C SER A 507 -44.29 8.84 13.15
N ASP A 508 -43.37 9.76 13.45
CA ASP A 508 -43.58 11.21 13.35
C ASP A 508 -43.38 11.76 11.92
N VAL A 509 -43.09 10.90 10.95
CA VAL A 509 -42.93 11.28 9.54
C VAL A 509 -44.30 11.42 8.85
N ASP A 510 -44.59 12.63 8.35
CA ASP A 510 -45.77 12.90 7.53
C ASP A 510 -45.62 12.27 6.14
N ARG A 511 -46.36 11.20 5.90
CA ARG A 511 -46.30 10.41 4.66
C ARG A 511 -46.93 11.12 3.47
N GLU A 512 -47.93 11.99 3.70
CA GLU A 512 -48.57 12.75 2.62
C GLU A 512 -47.66 13.88 2.16
N ASP A 513 -46.99 14.53 3.11
CA ASP A 513 -45.97 15.55 2.82
C ASP A 513 -44.77 14.93 2.09
N LEU A 514 -44.26 13.79 2.59
CA LEU A 514 -43.18 13.04 1.95
C LEU A 514 -43.52 12.64 0.52
N ALA A 515 -44.75 12.17 0.25
CA ALA A 515 -45.21 11.84 -1.10
C ALA A 515 -45.24 13.07 -2.03
N ARG A 516 -45.63 14.24 -1.49
CA ARG A 516 -45.70 15.50 -2.24
C ARG A 516 -44.31 16.03 -2.58
N GLU A 517 -43.39 16.00 -1.62
CA GLU A 517 -42.01 16.42 -1.83
C GLU A 517 -41.26 15.48 -2.78
N LEU A 518 -41.48 14.16 -2.68
CA LEU A 518 -40.91 13.17 -3.60
C LEU A 518 -41.24 13.45 -5.07
N ALA A 519 -42.41 14.02 -5.36
CA ALA A 519 -42.82 14.40 -6.71
C ALA A 519 -41.94 15.52 -7.33
N SER A 520 -41.24 16.30 -6.51
CA SER A 520 -40.29 17.33 -6.97
C SER A 520 -38.97 16.73 -7.45
N TRP A 521 -38.74 15.44 -7.16
CA TRP A 521 -37.50 14.72 -7.47
C TRP A 521 -37.79 13.48 -8.32
N PRO A 522 -38.34 13.60 -9.55
CA PRO A 522 -38.82 12.47 -10.35
C PRO A 522 -37.73 11.48 -10.77
N GLU A 523 -36.46 11.90 -10.77
CA GLU A 523 -35.31 11.10 -11.23
C GLU A 523 -34.53 10.43 -10.06
N GLU A 524 -34.89 10.71 -8.81
CA GLU A 524 -34.23 10.13 -7.63
C GLU A 524 -34.70 8.69 -7.38
N TRP A 525 -34.15 7.75 -8.15
CA TRP A 525 -34.51 6.33 -8.06
C TRP A 525 -34.10 5.69 -6.71
N LEU A 526 -32.95 6.08 -6.14
CA LEU A 526 -32.45 5.49 -4.89
C LEU A 526 -33.38 5.82 -3.71
N LEU A 527 -33.92 7.04 -3.67
CA LEU A 527 -34.91 7.43 -2.66
C LEU A 527 -36.18 6.55 -2.73
N ARG A 528 -36.61 6.20 -3.95
CA ARG A 528 -37.74 5.27 -4.18
C ARG A 528 -37.41 3.85 -3.78
N ALA A 529 -36.20 3.39 -4.06
CA ALA A 529 -35.72 2.08 -3.59
C ALA A 529 -35.69 2.02 -2.06
N GLU A 530 -35.22 3.07 -1.38
CA GLU A 530 -35.18 3.13 0.07
C GLU A 530 -36.59 3.13 0.70
N LEU A 531 -37.58 3.76 0.05
CA LEU A 531 -38.97 3.70 0.49
C LEU A 531 -39.54 2.27 0.51
N LEU A 532 -39.08 1.38 -0.39
CA LEU A 532 -39.56 -0.01 -0.42
C LEU A 532 -39.22 -0.79 0.86
N ARG A 533 -38.21 -0.34 1.63
CA ARG A 533 -37.82 -0.93 2.92
C ARG A 533 -38.80 -0.64 4.06
N CYS A 534 -39.71 0.31 3.89
CA CYS A 534 -40.63 0.71 4.96
C CYS A 534 -41.69 -0.38 5.17
N GLU A 535 -41.51 -1.26 6.16
CA GLU A 535 -42.41 -2.40 6.39
C GLU A 535 -43.75 -2.00 7.03
N ASP A 536 -43.84 -0.80 7.61
CA ASP A 536 -45.05 -0.25 8.22
C ASP A 536 -46.28 -0.29 7.29
N PRO A 537 -47.44 -0.81 7.76
CA PRO A 537 -48.68 -0.85 6.99
C PRO A 537 -49.18 0.53 6.54
N ALA A 538 -48.97 1.60 7.33
CA ALA A 538 -49.39 2.95 6.97
C ALA A 538 -48.63 3.50 5.76
N SER A 539 -47.43 2.99 5.47
CA SER A 539 -46.62 3.33 4.31
C SER A 539 -46.95 2.52 3.05
N ALA A 540 -47.93 1.61 3.10
CA ALA A 540 -48.24 0.72 1.98
C ALA A 540 -48.66 1.47 0.70
N ALA A 541 -49.36 2.61 0.81
CA ALA A 541 -49.72 3.43 -0.35
C ALA A 541 -48.48 4.07 -0.99
N LEU A 542 -47.63 4.67 -0.16
CA LEU A 542 -46.38 5.30 -0.58
C LEU A 542 -45.42 4.29 -1.21
N ARG A 543 -45.31 3.07 -0.66
CA ARG A 543 -44.52 1.98 -1.23
C ARG A 543 -45.01 1.55 -2.62
N ARG A 544 -46.33 1.40 -2.79
CA ARG A 544 -46.90 1.05 -4.11
C ARG A 544 -46.61 2.13 -5.14
N GLN A 545 -46.71 3.40 -4.75
CA GLN A 545 -46.33 4.53 -5.60
C GLN A 545 -44.84 4.46 -5.95
N ALA A 546 -43.96 4.36 -4.95
CA ALA A 546 -42.52 4.30 -5.15
C ALA A 546 -42.10 3.13 -6.06
N ARG A 547 -42.70 1.94 -5.90
CA ARG A 547 -42.47 0.78 -6.77
C ARG A 547 -42.83 1.09 -8.22
N ALA A 548 -44.03 1.62 -8.47
CA ALA A 548 -44.47 1.94 -9.83
C ALA A 548 -43.58 3.01 -10.50
N GLU A 549 -43.17 4.03 -9.73
CA GLU A 549 -42.24 5.06 -10.21
C GLU A 549 -40.84 4.48 -10.50
N LEU A 550 -40.36 3.57 -9.66
CA LEU A 550 -39.07 2.91 -9.82
C LEU A 550 -39.04 2.01 -11.06
N GLU A 551 -40.09 1.22 -11.30
CA GLU A 551 -40.26 0.44 -12.52
C GLU A 551 -40.28 1.32 -13.77
N ALA A 552 -41.01 2.45 -13.72
CA ALA A 552 -41.04 3.41 -14.82
C ALA A 552 -39.66 4.04 -15.08
N LEU A 553 -38.90 4.36 -14.02
CA LEU A 553 -37.53 4.87 -14.13
C LEU A 553 -36.60 3.86 -14.81
N GLY A 554 -36.65 2.58 -14.42
CA GLY A 554 -35.86 1.52 -15.06
C GLY A 554 -36.17 1.33 -16.55
N GLN A 555 -37.43 1.54 -16.96
CA GLN A 555 -37.84 1.51 -18.37
C GLN A 555 -37.37 2.73 -19.16
N ARG A 556 -37.37 3.93 -18.54
CA ARG A 556 -36.95 5.18 -19.18
C ARG A 556 -35.43 5.30 -19.31
N HIS A 557 -34.68 4.79 -18.34
CA HIS A 557 -33.23 4.93 -18.25
C HIS A 557 -32.57 3.56 -18.23
N PRO A 558 -32.03 3.08 -19.37
CA PRO A 558 -31.37 1.79 -19.45
C PRO A 558 -30.24 1.59 -18.43
N ALA A 559 -29.53 2.67 -18.07
CA ALA A 559 -28.47 2.64 -17.04
C ALA A 559 -29.00 2.32 -15.62
N LEU A 560 -30.30 2.52 -15.37
CA LEU A 560 -30.93 2.23 -14.08
C LEU A 560 -31.57 0.84 -14.05
N LEU A 561 -31.56 0.08 -15.14
CA LEU A 561 -32.26 -1.20 -15.21
C LEU A 561 -31.74 -2.19 -14.16
N GLU A 562 -30.42 -2.33 -14.04
CA GLU A 562 -29.80 -3.22 -13.05
C GLU A 562 -30.06 -2.80 -11.59
N PRO A 563 -29.81 -1.55 -11.16
CA PRO A 563 -30.08 -1.15 -9.77
C PRO A 563 -31.57 -1.18 -9.43
N VAL A 564 -32.46 -0.84 -10.36
CA VAL A 564 -33.91 -0.97 -10.19
C VAL A 564 -34.31 -2.43 -9.98
N THR A 565 -33.77 -3.34 -10.80
CA THR A 565 -34.06 -4.78 -10.69
C THR A 565 -33.66 -5.31 -9.32
N LEU A 566 -32.45 -4.97 -8.87
CA LEU A 566 -31.97 -5.36 -7.54
C LEU A 566 -32.88 -4.84 -6.41
N ALA A 567 -33.27 -3.56 -6.48
CA ALA A 567 -34.15 -2.96 -5.49
C ALA A 567 -35.51 -3.67 -5.40
N LEU A 568 -36.09 -4.04 -6.55
CA LEU A 568 -37.38 -4.72 -6.63
C LEU A 568 -37.28 -6.17 -6.11
N GLU A 569 -36.24 -6.90 -6.50
CA GLU A 569 -35.98 -8.27 -6.02
C GLU A 569 -35.79 -8.32 -4.49
N ALA A 570 -35.05 -7.34 -3.94
CA ALA A 570 -34.87 -7.22 -2.50
C ALA A 570 -36.19 -6.93 -1.77
N ALA A 571 -37.07 -6.11 -2.36
CA ALA A 571 -38.38 -5.82 -1.80
C ALA A 571 -39.34 -7.02 -1.86
N ASP A 572 -39.24 -7.86 -2.89
CA ASP A 572 -40.08 -9.05 -3.06
C ASP A 572 -39.64 -10.22 -2.16
N THR A 573 -38.36 -10.30 -1.81
CA THR A 573 -37.81 -11.33 -0.92
C THR A 573 -37.99 -11.02 0.58
N ALA A 574 -38.33 -9.76 0.92
CA ALA A 574 -38.61 -9.33 2.29
C ALA A 574 -40.10 -9.41 2.69
N GLY A 575 -40.99 -9.73 1.74
CA GLY A 575 -42.45 -9.71 1.89
C GLY A 575 -43.12 -11.01 2.35
#